data_AF-A0AAJ3KYT9-F1
#
_entry.id   AF-A0AAJ3KYT9-F1
#
_cell.length_a   1.000
_cell.length_b   1.000
_cell.length_c   1.000
_cell.angle_alpha   90.00
_cell.angle_beta   90.00
_cell.angle_gamma   90.00
#
_symmetry.space_group_name_H-M   'P 1'
#
loop_
_entity.id
_entity.type
_entity.pdbx_description
1 polymer ?
#
loop_
_entity_poly.entity_id
_entity_poly.type
_entity_poly.pdbx_seq_one_letter_code
_entity_poly.pdbx_strand_id
1 'polypeptide(L)'
;MQQAQSEGVVSAMSQATDVQQVAQALARQLLHPHLGFVLFFCSAEYDLPALGQALSRSFGGIRLVGCTSAGEITTQGYGRNCVTAVGFDHRHFSIAAELIGEMEHFSLIDAQQMVERLASGCRSNALAPIKGHSFALTLLDGLSSREEMVLAALSAALGDIPHFGGSAGDDNYLTHTHVYFEGQFHSGAAVVVLINTWLEFEVFTTHHILPRQEKLVVTGADSASRRVYELNAEPAAEEYARHIGVPVSALDYRVFAAHPLAVRINDQYYVRAIQQVHPDLSLSFYCAVENGIVLTAMTPGPLLQNLQTLFDGLQARLGDLLLTIGCDCFLRRLELEDRGGLEQIGQFLREQRVMGFNTYGEQFNGMHINQTFTGVAIARHRVPGHR
;
A
#
# COMPACT_ATOMS: atom_id res chain seq x y z
N MET A 1 -30.02 18.19 -15.09
CA MET A 1 -29.16 17.30 -14.28
C MET A 1 -27.74 17.80 -14.44
N GLN A 2 -27.22 18.47 -13.41
CA GLN A 2 -25.88 19.08 -13.44
C GLN A 2 -24.83 18.00 -13.66
N GLN A 3 -24.22 17.96 -14.84
CA GLN A 3 -22.91 17.33 -15.00
C GLN A 3 -21.95 18.11 -14.12
N ALA A 4 -21.70 17.61 -12.90
CA ALA A 4 -20.47 17.96 -12.20
C ALA A 4 -19.34 17.63 -13.19
N GLN A 5 -18.63 18.65 -13.67
CA GLN A 5 -17.38 18.44 -14.40
C GLN A 5 -16.49 17.61 -13.47
N SER A 6 -16.33 16.32 -13.75
CA SER A 6 -15.42 15.49 -12.97
C SER A 6 -14.03 16.07 -13.18
N GLU A 7 -13.33 16.38 -12.08
CA GLU A 7 -11.96 16.90 -12.08
C GLU A 7 -10.93 15.81 -12.45
N GLY A 8 -11.31 14.89 -13.33
CA GLY A 8 -10.47 13.83 -13.84
C GLY A 8 -10.51 12.50 -13.08
N VAL A 9 -11.12 12.42 -11.89
CA VAL A 9 -11.29 11.17 -11.14
C VAL A 9 -12.69 11.00 -10.59
N VAL A 10 -13.12 9.74 -10.45
CA VAL A 10 -14.39 9.36 -9.80
C VAL A 10 -14.13 8.20 -8.84
N SER A 11 -14.56 8.34 -7.59
CA SER A 11 -14.48 7.29 -6.57
C SER A 11 -15.78 6.49 -6.50
N ALA A 12 -15.68 5.18 -6.34
CA ALA A 12 -16.82 4.28 -6.22
C ALA A 12 -16.57 3.22 -5.14
N MET A 13 -17.65 2.65 -4.62
CA MET A 13 -17.57 1.47 -3.77
C MET A 13 -18.79 0.55 -3.95
N SER A 14 -18.67 -0.69 -3.49
CA SER A 14 -19.76 -1.65 -3.39
C SER A 14 -19.59 -2.53 -2.16
N GLN A 15 -20.65 -2.70 -1.38
CA GLN A 15 -20.75 -3.65 -0.26
C GLN A 15 -21.59 -4.89 -0.62
N ALA A 16 -21.97 -5.04 -1.90
CA ALA A 16 -22.67 -6.24 -2.35
C ALA A 16 -21.75 -7.47 -2.17
N THR A 17 -22.35 -8.61 -1.84
CA THR A 17 -21.64 -9.89 -1.73
C THR A 17 -21.62 -10.64 -3.06
N ASP A 18 -22.67 -10.49 -3.87
CA ASP A 18 -22.73 -11.07 -5.21
C ASP A 18 -21.81 -10.32 -6.18
N VAL A 19 -20.89 -11.04 -6.81
CA VAL A 19 -19.84 -10.47 -7.66
C VAL A 19 -20.38 -9.77 -8.91
N GLN A 20 -21.55 -10.19 -9.43
CA GLN A 20 -22.18 -9.51 -10.56
C GLN A 20 -22.76 -8.16 -10.11
N GLN A 21 -23.42 -8.13 -8.95
CA GLN A 21 -23.90 -6.87 -8.36
C GLN A 21 -22.75 -5.92 -8.03
N VAL A 22 -21.62 -6.42 -7.51
CA VAL A 22 -20.41 -5.62 -7.29
C VAL A 22 -19.96 -4.95 -8.58
N ALA A 23 -19.72 -5.74 -9.63
CA ALA A 23 -19.22 -5.22 -10.89
C ALA A 23 -20.19 -4.21 -11.54
N GLN A 24 -21.50 -4.49 -11.50
CA GLN A 24 -22.52 -3.58 -12.01
C GLN A 24 -22.62 -2.30 -11.18
N ALA A 25 -22.50 -2.38 -9.85
CA ALA A 25 -22.55 -1.20 -8.98
C ALA A 25 -21.35 -0.28 -9.21
N LEU A 26 -20.15 -0.82 -9.37
CA LEU A 26 -18.96 -0.05 -9.71
C LEU A 26 -19.08 0.55 -11.12
N ALA A 27 -19.50 -0.23 -12.12
CA ALA A 27 -19.66 0.25 -13.49
C ALA A 27 -20.68 1.38 -13.59
N ARG A 28 -21.81 1.31 -12.86
CA ARG A 28 -22.81 2.39 -12.81
C ARG A 28 -22.27 3.72 -12.24
N GLN A 29 -21.32 3.64 -11.31
CA GLN A 29 -20.71 4.82 -10.69
C GLN A 29 -19.56 5.39 -11.53
N LEU A 30 -18.79 4.51 -12.20
CA LEU A 30 -17.54 4.90 -12.85
C LEU A 30 -17.66 5.10 -14.37
N LEU A 31 -18.54 4.40 -15.07
CA LEU A 31 -18.59 4.47 -16.54
C LEU A 31 -19.08 5.85 -17.01
N HIS A 32 -18.20 6.53 -17.74
CA HIS A 32 -18.50 7.74 -18.51
C HIS A 32 -17.66 7.73 -19.80
N PRO A 33 -17.97 8.58 -20.81
CA PRO A 33 -17.32 8.53 -22.13
C PRO A 33 -15.80 8.75 -22.14
N HIS A 34 -15.23 9.19 -21.02
CA HIS A 34 -13.80 9.52 -20.90
C HIS A 34 -13.07 8.65 -19.88
N LEU A 35 -13.71 7.64 -19.29
CA LEU A 35 -13.04 6.72 -18.37
C LEU A 35 -11.95 5.95 -19.13
N GLY A 36 -10.70 6.06 -18.69
CA GLY A 36 -9.54 5.42 -19.33
C GLY A 36 -8.94 4.27 -18.53
N PHE A 37 -9.09 4.28 -17.21
CA PHE A 37 -8.47 3.31 -16.31
C PHE A 37 -9.23 3.20 -14.99
N VAL A 38 -9.22 2.01 -14.37
CA VAL A 38 -9.78 1.79 -13.03
C VAL A 38 -8.75 1.12 -12.14
N LEU A 39 -8.49 1.73 -10.98
CA LEU A 39 -7.77 1.10 -9.88
C LEU A 39 -8.81 0.62 -8.85
N PHE A 40 -8.70 -0.62 -8.36
CA PHE A 40 -9.61 -1.12 -7.33
C PHE A 40 -8.90 -1.96 -6.27
N PHE A 41 -9.52 -2.05 -5.10
CA PHE A 41 -9.10 -2.94 -4.02
C PHE A 41 -10.33 -3.69 -3.51
N CYS A 42 -10.21 -4.99 -3.25
CA CYS A 42 -11.32 -5.82 -2.81
C CYS A 42 -10.92 -6.74 -1.66
N SER A 43 -11.90 -7.13 -0.86
CA SER A 43 -11.74 -8.21 0.11
C SER A 43 -11.37 -9.53 -0.58
N ALA A 44 -10.59 -10.36 0.09
CA ALA A 44 -10.25 -11.70 -0.38
C ALA A 44 -11.39 -12.71 -0.19
N GLU A 45 -12.48 -12.34 0.52
CA GLU A 45 -13.64 -13.20 0.75
C GLU A 45 -14.52 -13.42 -0.50
N TYR A 46 -14.34 -12.61 -1.55
CA TYR A 46 -15.05 -12.80 -2.82
C TYR A 46 -14.56 -14.04 -3.58
N ASP A 47 -15.43 -14.63 -4.41
CA ASP A 47 -15.00 -15.54 -5.48
C ASP A 47 -14.18 -14.74 -6.51
N LEU A 48 -12.86 -14.70 -6.33
CA LEU A 48 -11.94 -13.88 -7.12
C LEU A 48 -11.98 -14.20 -8.62
N PRO A 49 -11.97 -15.48 -9.06
CA PRO A 49 -12.17 -15.81 -10.47
C PRO A 49 -13.48 -15.26 -11.04
N ALA A 50 -14.60 -15.40 -10.32
CA ALA A 50 -15.90 -14.91 -10.78
C ALA A 50 -15.97 -13.37 -10.78
N LEU A 51 -15.41 -12.72 -9.76
CA LEU A 51 -15.30 -11.26 -9.66
C LEU A 51 -14.47 -10.70 -10.80
N GLY A 52 -13.31 -11.30 -11.09
CA GLY A 52 -12.43 -10.84 -12.15
C GLY A 52 -13.08 -10.84 -13.53
N GLN A 53 -13.86 -11.89 -13.82
CA GLN A 53 -14.67 -11.99 -15.04
C GLN A 53 -15.83 -10.98 -15.04
N ALA A 54 -16.52 -10.80 -13.91
CA ALA A 54 -17.63 -9.87 -13.78
C ALA A 54 -17.18 -8.41 -14.03
N LEU A 55 -16.05 -8.02 -13.45
CA LEU A 55 -15.43 -6.72 -13.66
C LEU A 55 -15.04 -6.51 -15.12
N SER A 56 -14.30 -7.46 -15.72
CA SER A 56 -13.87 -7.38 -17.11
C SER A 56 -15.05 -7.19 -18.08
N ARG A 57 -16.13 -7.97 -17.90
CA ARG A 57 -17.35 -7.83 -18.72
C ARG A 57 -18.05 -6.49 -18.50
N SER A 58 -18.17 -6.02 -17.27
CA SER A 58 -18.93 -4.80 -16.94
C SER A 58 -18.24 -3.52 -17.41
N PHE A 59 -16.91 -3.52 -17.51
CA PHE A 59 -16.12 -2.37 -17.93
C PHE A 59 -15.72 -2.37 -19.42
N GLY A 60 -16.12 -3.38 -20.19
CA GLY A 60 -16.17 -3.32 -21.65
C GLY A 60 -14.83 -3.02 -22.34
N GLY A 61 -13.70 -3.46 -21.76
CA GLY A 61 -12.36 -3.24 -22.31
C GLY A 61 -11.58 -2.06 -21.73
N ILE A 62 -12.16 -1.28 -20.81
CA ILE A 62 -11.39 -0.34 -19.98
C ILE A 62 -10.40 -1.14 -19.13
N ARG A 63 -9.14 -0.69 -19.03
CA ARG A 63 -8.12 -1.38 -18.24
C ARG A 63 -8.41 -1.25 -16.75
N LEU A 64 -8.42 -2.39 -16.05
CA LEU A 64 -8.52 -2.46 -14.59
C LEU A 64 -7.26 -3.07 -14.00
N VAL A 65 -6.80 -2.48 -12.90
CA VAL A 65 -5.74 -3.01 -12.04
C VAL A 65 -6.24 -2.98 -10.61
N GLY A 66 -5.84 -3.96 -9.81
CA GLY A 66 -6.19 -3.96 -8.39
C GLY A 66 -5.48 -5.05 -7.63
N CYS A 67 -5.86 -5.25 -6.38
CA CYS A 67 -5.40 -6.37 -5.57
C CYS A 67 -6.41 -6.70 -4.47
N THR A 68 -6.23 -7.86 -3.84
CA THR A 68 -6.93 -8.19 -2.60
C THR A 68 -6.39 -7.34 -1.44
N SER A 69 -7.19 -7.18 -0.39
CA SER A 69 -6.87 -6.33 0.75
C SER A 69 -7.09 -6.99 2.11
N ALA A 70 -6.56 -6.36 3.16
CA ALA A 70 -6.88 -6.66 4.56
C ALA A 70 -8.01 -5.76 5.11
N GLY A 71 -8.76 -5.12 4.21
CA GLY A 71 -9.76 -4.09 4.49
C GLY A 71 -9.61 -2.90 3.54
N GLU A 72 -10.71 -2.19 3.29
CA GLU A 72 -10.73 -1.11 2.29
C GLU A 72 -10.77 0.28 2.95
N ILE A 73 -10.26 1.28 2.23
CA ILE A 73 -10.55 2.69 2.49
C ILE A 73 -11.46 3.18 1.36
N THR A 74 -12.67 3.55 1.74
CA THR A 74 -13.79 3.82 0.83
C THR A 74 -14.24 5.27 0.91
N THR A 75 -15.21 5.65 0.08
CA THR A 75 -15.88 6.96 0.19
C THR A 75 -16.61 7.17 1.52
N GLN A 76 -16.76 6.12 2.34
CA GLN A 76 -17.35 6.17 3.67
C GLN A 76 -16.32 6.13 4.81
N GLY A 77 -15.02 5.98 4.50
CA GLY A 77 -13.96 5.70 5.47
C GLY A 77 -13.54 4.23 5.42
N TYR A 78 -13.06 3.68 6.54
CA TYR A 78 -12.71 2.25 6.61
C TYR A 78 -13.92 1.36 6.31
N GLY A 79 -13.72 0.40 5.42
CA GLY A 79 -14.65 -0.67 5.07
C GLY A 79 -14.09 -2.05 5.39
N ARG A 80 -14.93 -3.05 5.26
CA ARG A 80 -14.56 -4.47 5.29
C ARG A 80 -15.52 -5.23 4.36
N ASN A 81 -15.06 -6.32 3.77
CA ASN A 81 -15.86 -7.19 2.91
C ASN A 81 -16.54 -6.40 1.79
N CYS A 82 -15.78 -5.48 1.18
CA CYS A 82 -16.30 -4.59 0.16
C CYS A 82 -15.28 -4.40 -0.97
N VAL A 83 -15.68 -3.67 -2.00
CA VAL A 83 -14.81 -3.24 -3.08
C VAL A 83 -14.80 -1.73 -3.14
N THR A 84 -13.62 -1.14 -3.23
CA THR A 84 -13.40 0.29 -3.42
C THR A 84 -12.64 0.51 -4.72
N ALA A 85 -13.00 1.54 -5.47
CA ALA A 85 -12.43 1.79 -6.79
C ALA A 85 -12.30 3.27 -7.12
N VAL A 86 -11.34 3.60 -7.97
CA VAL A 86 -11.11 4.92 -8.55
C VAL A 86 -11.04 4.78 -10.07
N GLY A 87 -11.92 5.50 -10.77
CA GLY A 87 -11.86 5.69 -12.21
C GLY A 87 -11.07 6.94 -12.56
N PHE A 88 -10.20 6.84 -13.56
CA PHE A 88 -9.37 7.94 -14.08
C PHE A 88 -9.79 8.33 -15.50
N ASP A 89 -10.02 9.61 -15.69
CA ASP A 89 -10.38 10.20 -16.98
C ASP A 89 -9.14 10.36 -17.87
N HIS A 90 -9.18 9.80 -19.08
CA HIS A 90 -8.02 9.79 -19.99
C HIS A 90 -7.63 11.19 -20.52
N ARG A 91 -8.46 12.22 -20.29
CA ARG A 91 -8.14 13.61 -20.62
C ARG A 91 -7.19 14.25 -19.61
N HIS A 92 -7.13 13.70 -18.39
CA HIS A 92 -6.31 14.23 -17.28
C HIS A 92 -5.19 13.26 -16.87
N PHE A 93 -5.35 11.96 -17.15
CA PHE A 93 -4.42 10.92 -16.79
C PHE A 93 -4.04 10.05 -17.99
N SER A 94 -2.75 9.80 -18.13
CA SER A 94 -2.20 8.80 -19.05
C SER A 94 -1.60 7.71 -18.19
N ILE A 95 -2.17 6.50 -18.26
CA ILE A 95 -1.84 5.41 -17.34
C ILE A 95 -1.43 4.18 -18.13
N ALA A 96 -0.23 3.67 -17.85
CA ALA A 96 0.24 2.38 -18.33
C ALA A 96 0.38 1.43 -17.15
N ALA A 97 0.18 0.13 -17.38
CA ALA A 97 0.36 -0.89 -16.36
C ALA A 97 0.94 -2.16 -16.97
N GLU A 98 1.80 -2.84 -16.22
CA GLU A 98 2.41 -4.12 -16.59
C GLU A 98 2.41 -5.11 -15.41
N LEU A 99 2.28 -6.39 -15.74
CA LEU A 99 2.36 -7.52 -14.82
C LEU A 99 3.79 -8.07 -14.76
N ILE A 100 4.29 -8.26 -13.55
CA ILE A 100 5.42 -9.14 -13.23
C ILE A 100 4.81 -10.48 -12.85
N GLY A 101 4.79 -11.45 -13.78
CA GLY A 101 4.15 -12.74 -13.56
C GLY A 101 4.96 -13.70 -12.67
N GLU A 102 6.28 -13.58 -12.68
CA GLU A 102 7.19 -14.43 -11.90
C GLU A 102 8.18 -13.56 -11.13
N MET A 103 7.83 -13.16 -9.91
CA MET A 103 8.70 -12.33 -9.08
C MET A 103 10.04 -12.98 -8.74
N GLU A 104 10.11 -14.31 -8.67
CA GLU A 104 11.32 -15.05 -8.31
C GLU A 104 12.47 -14.87 -9.32
N HIS A 105 12.12 -14.65 -10.59
CA HIS A 105 13.07 -14.53 -11.69
C HIS A 105 13.26 -13.08 -12.17
N PHE A 106 12.59 -12.12 -11.53
CA PHE A 106 12.61 -10.74 -11.97
C PHE A 106 13.97 -10.07 -11.70
N SER A 107 14.60 -9.58 -12.78
CA SER A 107 15.93 -8.96 -12.73
C SER A 107 15.88 -7.45 -12.98
N LEU A 108 17.03 -6.78 -12.76
CA LEU A 108 17.19 -5.36 -13.10
C LEU A 108 16.98 -5.09 -14.60
N ILE A 109 17.35 -6.03 -15.48
CA ILE A 109 17.17 -5.87 -16.93
C ILE A 109 15.68 -5.89 -17.26
N ASP A 110 14.92 -6.81 -16.64
CA ASP A 110 13.46 -6.88 -16.81
C ASP A 110 12.79 -5.60 -16.31
N ALA A 111 13.25 -5.06 -15.18
CA ALA A 111 12.78 -3.80 -14.63
C ALA A 111 13.02 -2.62 -15.58
N GLN A 112 14.22 -2.50 -16.15
CA GLN A 112 14.55 -1.44 -17.12
C GLN A 112 13.64 -1.51 -18.35
N GLN A 113 13.48 -2.70 -18.94
CA GLN A 113 12.62 -2.88 -20.10
C GLN A 113 11.14 -2.60 -19.78
N MET A 114 10.67 -3.00 -18.60
CA MET A 114 9.31 -2.71 -18.13
C MET A 114 9.08 -1.21 -17.98
N VAL A 115 9.99 -0.49 -17.32
CA VAL A 115 9.88 0.97 -17.14
C VAL A 115 9.89 1.70 -18.48
N GLU A 116 10.71 1.25 -19.45
CA GLU A 116 10.72 1.82 -20.80
C GLU A 116 9.37 1.63 -21.52
N ARG A 117 8.78 0.45 -21.44
CA ARG A 117 7.46 0.16 -22.03
C ARG A 117 6.34 0.92 -21.34
N LEU A 118 6.33 0.99 -20.00
CA LEU A 118 5.39 1.81 -19.23
C LEU A 118 5.46 3.29 -19.64
N ALA A 119 6.68 3.84 -19.73
CA ALA A 119 6.90 5.23 -20.16
C ALA A 119 6.46 5.44 -21.62
N SER A 120 6.69 4.47 -22.50
CA SER A 120 6.21 4.49 -23.89
C SER A 120 4.68 4.49 -23.96
N GLY A 121 4.03 3.64 -23.15
CA GLY A 121 2.58 3.57 -23.02
C GLY A 121 1.98 4.91 -22.59
N CYS A 122 2.57 5.58 -21.59
CA CYS A 122 2.11 6.88 -21.14
C CYS A 122 2.31 7.98 -22.20
N ARG A 123 3.41 7.93 -22.98
CA ARG A 123 3.70 8.89 -24.06
C ARG A 123 2.68 8.85 -25.19
N SER A 124 2.00 7.72 -25.41
CA SER A 124 1.01 7.58 -26.49
C SER A 124 -0.18 8.55 -26.39
N ASN A 125 -0.57 8.93 -25.17
CA ASN A 125 -1.64 9.92 -24.92
C ASN A 125 -1.12 11.37 -24.84
N ALA A 126 0.21 11.56 -24.87
CA ALA A 126 0.91 12.85 -24.92
C ALA A 126 0.40 13.95 -23.96
N LEU A 127 -0.05 13.57 -22.76
CA LEU A 127 -0.57 14.52 -21.78
C LEU A 127 0.57 15.40 -21.24
N ALA A 128 1.48 14.85 -20.42
CA ALA A 128 2.57 15.59 -19.80
C ALA A 128 3.95 14.93 -20.06
N PRO A 129 5.07 15.64 -19.90
CA PRO A 129 6.40 15.02 -19.89
C PRO A 129 6.50 13.94 -18.81
N ILE A 130 7.19 12.82 -19.04
CA ILE A 130 7.34 11.79 -17.99
C ILE A 130 8.09 12.35 -16.78
N LYS A 131 9.20 13.08 -17.02
CA LYS A 131 10.00 13.65 -15.95
C LYS A 131 9.20 14.73 -15.20
N GLY A 132 9.10 14.58 -13.89
CA GLY A 132 8.44 15.53 -13.00
C GLY A 132 6.91 15.50 -13.01
N HIS A 133 6.27 14.69 -13.86
CA HIS A 133 4.81 14.60 -13.95
C HIS A 133 4.31 13.15 -13.93
N SER A 134 5.16 12.24 -13.45
CA SER A 134 4.82 10.84 -13.31
C SER A 134 5.19 10.31 -11.94
N PHE A 135 4.37 9.40 -11.44
CA PHE A 135 4.65 8.56 -10.28
C PHE A 135 4.27 7.12 -10.60
N ALA A 136 4.86 6.16 -9.89
CA ALA A 136 4.51 4.76 -10.02
C ALA A 136 3.83 4.22 -8.75
N LEU A 137 2.82 3.38 -8.97
CA LEU A 137 2.20 2.54 -7.94
C LEU A 137 2.58 1.08 -8.21
N THR A 138 3.10 0.41 -7.20
CA THR A 138 3.37 -1.04 -7.24
C THR A 138 2.41 -1.77 -6.31
N LEU A 139 1.70 -2.76 -6.83
CA LEU A 139 0.91 -3.71 -6.05
C LEU A 139 1.61 -5.05 -6.07
N LEU A 140 1.91 -5.61 -4.90
CA LEU A 140 2.64 -6.86 -4.76
C LEU A 140 1.75 -7.93 -4.15
N ASP A 141 1.99 -9.18 -4.52
CA ASP A 141 1.52 -10.31 -3.73
C ASP A 141 2.21 -10.33 -2.35
N GLY A 142 1.46 -10.04 -1.30
CA GLY A 142 1.97 -9.73 0.05
C GLY A 142 2.54 -10.88 0.87
N LEU A 143 2.55 -12.09 0.31
CA LEU A 143 3.18 -13.27 0.94
C LEU A 143 4.45 -13.73 0.21
N SER A 144 4.90 -12.97 -0.80
CA SER A 144 6.12 -13.27 -1.55
C SER A 144 7.38 -12.88 -0.75
N SER A 145 8.35 -13.80 -0.64
CA SER A 145 9.63 -13.55 0.03
C SER A 145 10.63 -12.74 -0.83
N ARG A 146 10.25 -12.39 -2.06
CA ARG A 146 11.11 -11.74 -3.06
C ARG A 146 10.82 -10.25 -3.26
N GLU A 147 9.89 -9.69 -2.48
CA GLU A 147 9.47 -8.29 -2.57
C GLU A 147 10.65 -7.32 -2.57
N GLU A 148 11.62 -7.45 -1.65
CA GLU A 148 12.72 -6.49 -1.54
C GLU A 148 13.61 -6.44 -2.79
N MET A 149 13.85 -7.58 -3.45
CA MET A 149 14.66 -7.60 -4.68
C MET A 149 13.90 -6.99 -5.87
N VAL A 150 12.61 -7.27 -5.99
CA VAL A 150 11.75 -6.65 -7.02
C VAL A 150 11.70 -5.15 -6.83
N LEU A 151 11.51 -4.68 -5.60
CA LEU A 151 11.47 -3.25 -5.26
C LEU A 151 12.81 -2.56 -5.52
N ALA A 152 13.92 -3.19 -5.18
CA ALA A 152 15.25 -2.65 -5.46
C ALA A 152 15.51 -2.53 -6.98
N ALA A 153 15.15 -3.56 -7.76
CA ALA A 153 15.28 -3.54 -9.22
C ALA A 153 14.40 -2.45 -9.86
N LEU A 154 13.14 -2.34 -9.43
CA LEU A 154 12.21 -1.30 -9.89
C LEU A 154 12.70 0.10 -9.52
N SER A 155 13.16 0.30 -8.29
CA SER A 155 13.67 1.61 -7.86
C SER A 155 14.88 2.05 -8.67
N ALA A 156 15.80 1.13 -8.98
CA ALA A 156 16.95 1.43 -9.82
C ALA A 156 16.53 1.77 -11.26
N ALA A 157 15.50 1.10 -11.80
CA ALA A 157 15.00 1.34 -13.15
C ALA A 157 14.16 2.62 -13.28
N LEU A 158 13.35 2.95 -12.27
CA LEU A 158 12.49 4.14 -12.23
C LEU A 158 13.29 5.45 -12.08
N GLY A 159 14.50 5.37 -11.50
CA GLY A 159 15.36 6.53 -11.28
C GLY A 159 14.66 7.59 -10.43
N ASP A 160 14.50 8.80 -10.98
CA ASP A 160 13.91 9.94 -10.27
C ASP A 160 12.37 9.91 -10.20
N ILE A 161 11.71 8.90 -10.79
CA ILE A 161 10.25 8.79 -10.73
C ILE A 161 9.84 8.37 -9.30
N PRO A 162 9.11 9.23 -8.56
CA PRO A 162 8.65 8.89 -7.22
C PRO A 162 7.69 7.71 -7.29
N HIS A 163 7.83 6.77 -6.35
CA HIS A 163 7.02 5.57 -6.38
C HIS A 163 6.69 5.03 -4.99
N PHE A 164 5.52 4.44 -4.91
CA PHE A 164 4.99 3.86 -3.71
C PHE A 164 4.22 2.59 -4.02
N GLY A 165 3.78 1.89 -2.99
CA GLY A 165 2.99 0.69 -3.18
C GLY A 165 2.53 0.05 -1.90
N GLY A 166 1.79 -1.03 -2.09
CA GLY A 166 1.23 -1.83 -1.03
C GLY A 166 1.23 -3.30 -1.40
N SER A 167 1.53 -4.13 -0.43
CA SER A 167 1.41 -5.57 -0.50
C SER A 167 -0.04 -5.96 -0.24
N ALA A 168 -0.62 -6.74 -1.16
CA ALA A 168 -1.96 -7.28 -1.09
C ALA A 168 -2.21 -7.98 0.25
N GLY A 169 -3.46 -7.92 0.72
CA GLY A 169 -3.90 -8.58 1.96
C GLY A 169 -4.98 -9.62 1.69
N ASP A 170 -5.27 -10.44 2.69
CA ASP A 170 -6.33 -11.46 2.64
C ASP A 170 -7.12 -11.48 3.94
N ASP A 171 -7.71 -10.33 4.29
CA ASP A 171 -8.59 -10.19 5.47
C ASP A 171 -8.01 -10.67 6.81
N ASN A 172 -6.68 -10.60 6.95
CA ASN A 172 -5.87 -11.06 8.10
C ASN A 172 -5.73 -12.58 8.23
N TYR A 173 -6.06 -13.36 7.20
CA TYR A 173 -5.83 -14.81 7.21
C TYR A 173 -4.35 -15.17 7.01
N LEU A 174 -3.57 -14.34 6.32
CA LEU A 174 -2.14 -14.53 5.98
C LEU A 174 -1.89 -15.82 5.20
N THR A 175 -2.80 -16.18 4.30
CA THR A 175 -2.80 -17.43 3.53
C THR A 175 -2.64 -17.24 2.02
N HIS A 176 -3.41 -16.34 1.39
CA HIS A 176 -3.47 -16.20 -0.07
C HIS A 176 -3.77 -14.77 -0.51
N THR A 177 -2.77 -14.08 -1.02
CA THR A 177 -2.87 -12.71 -1.52
C THR A 177 -2.75 -12.69 -3.05
N HIS A 178 -3.44 -11.73 -3.69
CA HIS A 178 -3.54 -11.71 -5.15
C HIS A 178 -3.51 -10.28 -5.71
N VAL A 179 -2.88 -10.13 -6.87
CA VAL A 179 -2.95 -8.92 -7.70
C VAL A 179 -3.81 -9.18 -8.93
N TYR A 180 -4.57 -8.18 -9.38
CA TYR A 180 -5.45 -8.27 -10.54
C TYR A 180 -4.83 -7.58 -11.75
N PHE A 181 -4.75 -8.29 -12.86
CA PHE A 181 -4.33 -7.76 -14.16
C PHE A 181 -5.05 -8.49 -15.29
N GLU A 182 -5.57 -7.70 -16.26
CA GLU A 182 -6.18 -8.20 -17.50
C GLU A 182 -7.22 -9.32 -17.35
N GLY A 183 -8.14 -9.17 -16.38
CA GLY A 183 -9.26 -10.10 -16.21
C GLY A 183 -9.03 -11.19 -15.16
N GLN A 184 -7.83 -11.31 -14.63
CA GLN A 184 -7.42 -12.43 -13.78
C GLN A 184 -6.73 -11.96 -12.50
N PHE A 185 -6.88 -12.74 -11.43
CA PHE A 185 -6.11 -12.61 -10.20
C PHE A 185 -4.89 -13.53 -10.28
N HIS A 186 -3.73 -13.02 -9.90
CA HIS A 186 -2.43 -13.67 -9.99
C HIS A 186 -1.79 -13.74 -8.60
N SER A 187 -1.09 -14.83 -8.32
CA SER A 187 -0.24 -15.04 -7.14
C SER A 187 1.23 -15.15 -7.58
N GLY A 188 2.16 -14.90 -6.65
CA GLY A 188 3.60 -14.81 -6.93
C GLY A 188 3.95 -13.65 -7.86
N ALA A 189 3.06 -12.66 -7.96
CA ALA A 189 3.06 -11.64 -9.00
C ALA A 189 2.99 -10.21 -8.45
N ALA A 190 3.34 -9.25 -9.29
CA ALA A 190 3.20 -7.83 -8.99
C ALA A 190 2.63 -7.08 -10.18
N VAL A 191 1.94 -5.97 -9.95
CA VAL A 191 1.49 -5.05 -10.99
C VAL A 191 2.12 -3.69 -10.75
N VAL A 192 2.81 -3.17 -11.77
CA VAL A 192 3.38 -1.82 -11.76
C VAL A 192 2.52 -0.93 -12.63
N VAL A 193 2.06 0.18 -12.07
CA VAL A 193 1.25 1.18 -12.75
C VAL A 193 2.05 2.47 -12.81
N LEU A 194 2.29 3.00 -14.01
CA LEU A 194 2.86 4.33 -14.20
C LEU A 194 1.73 5.31 -14.53
N ILE A 195 1.60 6.35 -13.72
CA ILE A 195 0.58 7.38 -13.87
C ILE A 195 1.28 8.66 -14.33
N ASN A 196 0.80 9.29 -15.41
CA ASN A 196 1.27 10.58 -15.91
C ASN A 196 0.10 11.59 -15.95
N THR A 197 0.31 12.78 -15.41
CA THR A 197 -0.74 13.81 -15.30
C THR A 197 -0.15 15.21 -15.16
N TRP A 198 -0.89 16.24 -15.59
CA TRP A 198 -0.53 17.64 -15.32
C TRP A 198 -0.87 18.11 -13.91
N LEU A 199 -1.60 17.31 -13.14
CA LEU A 199 -1.96 17.65 -11.78
C LEU A 199 -0.72 17.53 -10.88
N GLU A 200 -0.56 18.50 -9.98
CA GLU A 200 0.47 18.43 -8.94
C GLU A 200 0.15 17.25 -8.01
N PHE A 201 1.20 16.54 -7.60
CA PHE A 201 1.09 15.42 -6.68
C PHE A 201 2.30 15.33 -5.76
N GLU A 202 2.13 14.64 -4.63
CA GLU A 202 3.22 14.28 -3.73
C GLU A 202 3.06 12.84 -3.27
N VAL A 203 4.09 12.03 -3.50
CA VAL A 203 4.20 10.68 -2.92
C VAL A 203 4.77 10.82 -1.52
N PHE A 204 4.13 10.21 -0.53
CA PHE A 204 4.45 10.38 0.88
C PHE A 204 4.47 9.05 1.63
N THR A 205 5.11 9.05 2.79
CA THR A 205 4.99 8.01 3.80
C THR A 205 5.02 8.65 5.19
N THR A 206 4.28 8.08 6.15
CA THR A 206 4.30 8.53 7.55
C THR A 206 4.07 7.38 8.52
N HIS A 207 4.63 7.48 9.72
CA HIS A 207 4.32 6.60 10.84
C HIS A 207 4.18 7.41 12.13
N HIS A 208 3.34 6.92 13.04
CA HIS A 208 3.09 7.57 14.34
C HIS A 208 3.91 6.91 15.48
N ILE A 209 4.81 6.00 15.12
CA ILE A 209 5.63 5.21 16.05
C ILE A 209 6.80 6.06 16.60
N LEU A 210 6.98 6.06 17.92
CA LEU A 210 7.94 6.88 18.65
C LEU A 210 9.10 6.03 19.21
N PRO A 211 10.36 6.49 19.11
CA PRO A 211 11.50 5.73 19.59
C PRO A 211 11.60 5.75 21.12
N ARG A 212 11.96 4.60 21.68
CA ARG A 212 12.43 4.50 23.06
C ARG A 212 13.95 4.41 23.13
N GLN A 213 14.47 4.44 24.35
CA GLN A 213 15.92 4.40 24.59
C GLN A 213 16.50 3.00 24.36
N GLU A 214 15.72 1.98 24.65
CA GLU A 214 16.17 0.60 24.67
C GLU A 214 16.48 0.07 23.27
N LYS A 215 17.48 -0.81 23.22
CA LYS A 215 18.02 -1.40 21.99
C LYS A 215 18.11 -2.92 22.13
N LEU A 216 17.88 -3.60 21.02
CA LEU A 216 18.06 -5.03 20.85
C LEU A 216 19.03 -5.23 19.68
N VAL A 217 20.12 -5.97 19.90
CA VAL A 217 21.09 -6.29 18.85
C VAL A 217 20.74 -7.64 18.27
N VAL A 218 20.62 -7.72 16.94
CA VAL A 218 20.42 -8.99 16.25
C VAL A 218 21.74 -9.74 16.21
N THR A 219 21.86 -10.85 16.94
CA THR A 219 23.11 -11.63 17.03
C THR A 219 23.07 -12.90 16.21
N GLY A 220 21.88 -13.37 15.83
CA GLY A 220 21.68 -14.53 14.97
C GLY A 220 20.40 -14.41 14.15
N ALA A 221 20.53 -14.39 12.83
CA ALA A 221 19.44 -14.27 11.88
C ALA A 221 19.77 -14.95 10.55
N ASP A 222 18.73 -15.46 9.90
CA ASP A 222 18.70 -15.81 8.49
C ASP A 222 17.84 -14.78 7.75
N SER A 223 18.52 -13.89 7.02
CA SER A 223 17.89 -12.81 6.26
C SER A 223 16.98 -13.35 5.15
N ALA A 224 17.36 -14.48 4.52
CA ALA A 224 16.63 -15.04 3.38
C ALA A 224 15.25 -15.60 3.80
N SER A 225 15.16 -16.21 4.98
CA SER A 225 13.90 -16.68 5.55
C SER A 225 13.23 -15.65 6.48
N ARG A 226 13.76 -14.42 6.56
CA ARG A 226 13.29 -13.35 7.45
C ARG A 226 13.16 -13.81 8.91
N ARG A 227 14.08 -14.66 9.38
CA ARG A 227 14.02 -15.34 10.68
C ARG A 227 15.16 -14.88 11.59
N VAL A 228 14.82 -14.38 12.76
CA VAL A 228 15.78 -13.97 13.81
C VAL A 228 15.77 -15.02 14.90
N TYR A 229 16.91 -15.67 15.10
CA TYR A 229 17.12 -16.71 16.11
C TYR A 229 17.55 -16.12 17.43
N GLU A 230 18.36 -15.06 17.41
CA GLU A 230 18.92 -14.47 18.62
C GLU A 230 18.85 -12.94 18.64
N LEU A 231 18.46 -12.42 19.80
CA LEU A 231 18.57 -11.02 20.16
C LEU A 231 19.44 -10.92 21.42
N ASN A 232 20.44 -10.05 21.42
CA ASN A 232 21.38 -9.86 22.53
C ASN A 232 22.07 -11.17 23.00
N ALA A 233 22.38 -12.08 22.07
CA ALA A 233 22.94 -13.42 22.34
C ALA A 233 22.03 -14.34 23.19
N GLU A 234 20.73 -14.09 23.18
CA GLU A 234 19.69 -14.90 23.84
C GLU A 234 18.61 -15.31 22.80
N PRO A 235 17.81 -16.37 23.06
CA PRO A 235 16.71 -16.74 22.17
C PRO A 235 15.77 -15.56 21.89
N ALA A 236 15.54 -15.27 20.61
CA ALA A 236 14.91 -14.01 20.18
C ALA A 236 13.56 -13.75 20.85
N ALA A 237 12.69 -14.75 20.94
CA ALA A 237 11.37 -14.60 21.57
C ALA A 237 11.45 -14.36 23.08
N GLU A 238 12.39 -15.00 23.78
CA GLU A 238 12.55 -14.83 25.23
C GLU A 238 13.10 -13.45 25.57
N GLU A 239 14.14 -13.01 24.85
CA GLU A 239 14.71 -11.68 25.05
C GLU A 239 13.70 -10.58 24.70
N TYR A 240 12.97 -10.73 23.59
CA TYR A 240 11.92 -9.79 23.23
C TYR A 240 10.80 -9.75 24.29
N ALA A 241 10.30 -10.91 24.74
CA ALA A 241 9.25 -11.00 25.75
C ALA A 241 9.69 -10.37 27.08
N ARG A 242 10.92 -10.66 27.52
CA ARG A 242 11.55 -10.05 28.70
C ARG A 242 11.66 -8.53 28.56
N HIS A 243 12.03 -8.06 27.37
CA HIS A 243 12.19 -6.65 27.07
C HIS A 243 10.87 -5.87 27.20
N ILE A 244 9.76 -6.45 26.73
CA ILE A 244 8.43 -5.82 26.82
C ILE A 244 7.65 -6.17 28.10
N GLY A 245 8.19 -7.05 28.94
CA GLY A 245 7.64 -7.38 30.26
C GLY A 245 6.46 -8.36 30.24
N VAL A 246 6.40 -9.27 29.26
CA VAL A 246 5.34 -10.28 29.12
C VAL A 246 5.92 -11.69 29.07
N PRO A 247 5.16 -12.76 29.38
CA PRO A 247 5.62 -14.12 29.12
C PRO A 247 5.61 -14.44 27.62
N VAL A 248 6.49 -15.35 27.16
CA VAL A 248 6.55 -15.79 25.75
C VAL A 248 5.20 -16.29 25.24
N SER A 249 4.41 -16.95 26.10
CA SER A 249 3.07 -17.46 25.76
C SER A 249 2.03 -16.37 25.50
N ALA A 250 2.32 -15.11 25.85
CA ALA A 250 1.47 -13.97 25.54
C ALA A 250 1.89 -13.28 24.23
N LEU A 251 2.98 -13.70 23.58
CA LEU A 251 3.39 -13.14 22.31
C LEU A 251 2.40 -13.55 21.22
N ASP A 252 1.69 -12.55 20.72
CA ASP A 252 0.81 -12.66 19.56
C ASP A 252 0.95 -11.40 18.68
N TYR A 253 0.22 -11.39 17.56
CA TYR A 253 0.24 -10.30 16.61
C TYR A 253 -0.21 -8.95 17.21
N ARG A 254 -1.05 -8.95 18.26
CA ARG A 254 -1.48 -7.72 18.94
C ARG A 254 -0.36 -7.15 19.80
N VAL A 255 0.34 -8.01 20.54
CA VAL A 255 1.52 -7.62 21.33
C VAL A 255 2.63 -7.08 20.43
N PHE A 256 2.90 -7.74 19.29
CA PHE A 256 3.90 -7.24 18.34
C PHE A 256 3.54 -5.87 17.76
N ALA A 257 2.26 -5.64 17.43
CA ALA A 257 1.79 -4.34 16.94
C ALA A 257 1.95 -3.22 17.98
N ALA A 258 1.71 -3.53 19.26
CA ALA A 258 1.80 -2.58 20.37
C ALA A 258 3.25 -2.27 20.80
N HIS A 259 4.19 -3.18 20.53
CA HIS A 259 5.60 -3.06 20.92
C HIS A 259 6.56 -3.24 19.73
N PRO A 260 6.50 -2.35 18.72
CA PRO A 260 7.27 -2.53 17.51
C PRO A 260 8.76 -2.26 17.70
N LEU A 261 9.56 -2.83 16.79
CA LEU A 261 10.99 -2.58 16.69
C LEU A 261 11.28 -1.82 15.40
N ALA A 262 12.30 -0.96 15.40
CA ALA A 262 12.71 -0.23 14.20
C ALA A 262 14.23 -0.15 14.08
N VAL A 263 14.73 -0.23 12.84
CA VAL A 263 16.11 0.14 12.53
C VAL A 263 16.19 1.64 12.29
N ARG A 264 17.25 2.28 12.77
CA ARG A 264 17.53 3.68 12.45
C ARG A 264 18.51 3.74 11.28
N ILE A 265 18.09 4.37 10.18
CA ILE A 265 18.95 4.64 9.02
C ILE A 265 18.99 6.16 8.86
N ASN A 266 20.19 6.74 8.99
CA ASN A 266 20.38 8.19 9.15
C ASN A 266 19.54 8.72 10.33
N ASP A 267 18.63 9.65 10.07
CA ASP A 267 17.75 10.26 11.08
C ASP A 267 16.31 9.75 11.02
N GLN A 268 16.06 8.68 10.27
CA GLN A 268 14.74 8.10 10.09
C GLN A 268 14.67 6.70 10.72
N TYR A 269 13.49 6.36 11.23
CA TYR A 269 13.20 5.05 11.81
C TYR A 269 12.35 4.23 10.85
N TYR A 270 12.79 3.01 10.58
CA TYR A 270 12.09 2.06 9.72
C TYR A 270 11.68 0.85 10.54
N VAL A 271 10.38 0.68 10.72
CA VAL A 271 9.83 -0.44 11.49
C VAL A 271 10.22 -1.78 10.85
N ARG A 272 10.52 -2.75 11.70
CA ARG A 272 10.71 -4.17 11.39
C ARG A 272 9.68 -4.93 12.21
N ALA A 273 8.50 -5.13 11.64
CA ALA A 273 7.40 -5.76 12.35
C ALA A 273 7.65 -7.26 12.51
N ILE A 274 7.48 -7.75 13.75
CA ILE A 274 7.50 -9.18 14.06
C ILE A 274 6.16 -9.77 13.62
N GLN A 275 6.21 -10.92 12.95
CA GLN A 275 5.05 -11.65 12.45
C GLN A 275 4.60 -12.73 13.45
N GLN A 276 5.50 -13.61 13.85
CA GLN A 276 5.18 -14.77 14.69
C GLN A 276 6.39 -15.28 15.47
N VAL A 277 6.09 -16.02 16.53
CA VAL A 277 7.05 -16.83 17.29
C VAL A 277 6.98 -18.30 16.84
N HIS A 278 8.15 -18.94 16.73
CA HIS A 278 8.28 -20.35 16.36
C HIS A 278 8.52 -21.25 17.58
N PRO A 279 8.32 -22.58 17.47
CA PRO A 279 8.60 -23.53 18.55
C PRO A 279 10.05 -23.54 19.05
N ASP A 280 11.00 -23.13 18.22
CA ASP A 280 12.42 -22.99 18.57
C ASP A 280 12.76 -21.61 19.16
N LEU A 281 11.75 -20.80 19.49
CA LEU A 281 11.86 -19.46 20.07
C LEU A 281 12.47 -18.41 19.14
N SER A 282 12.62 -18.72 17.85
CA SER A 282 12.94 -17.71 16.85
C SER A 282 11.72 -16.88 16.46
N LEU A 283 11.96 -15.68 15.92
CA LEU A 283 10.94 -14.74 15.48
C LEU A 283 11.00 -14.58 13.96
N SER A 284 9.87 -14.69 13.27
CA SER A 284 9.75 -14.27 11.87
C SER A 284 9.39 -12.79 11.80
N PHE A 285 9.95 -12.07 10.83
CA PHE A 285 9.66 -10.67 10.55
C PHE A 285 9.01 -10.51 9.17
N TYR A 286 8.22 -9.44 9.01
CA TYR A 286 7.63 -9.09 7.71
C TYR A 286 8.69 -8.61 6.70
N CYS A 287 9.77 -8.01 7.18
CA CYS A 287 10.92 -7.57 6.37
C CYS A 287 12.19 -8.32 6.78
N ALA A 288 13.14 -8.43 5.85
CA ALA A 288 14.47 -8.98 6.16
C ALA A 288 15.19 -8.22 7.29
N VAL A 289 15.90 -8.97 8.14
CA VAL A 289 16.74 -8.48 9.24
C VAL A 289 18.07 -9.22 9.21
N GLU A 290 19.18 -8.49 9.27
CA GLU A 290 20.54 -9.03 9.20
C GLU A 290 21.22 -9.04 10.57
N ASN A 291 22.22 -9.91 10.71
CA ASN A 291 23.11 -9.95 11.87
C ASN A 291 23.84 -8.62 12.06
N GLY A 292 23.93 -8.19 13.31
CA GLY A 292 24.60 -6.95 13.71
C GLY A 292 23.73 -5.70 13.61
N ILE A 293 22.50 -5.79 13.06
CA ILE A 293 21.57 -4.66 13.08
C ILE A 293 21.14 -4.37 14.52
N VAL A 294 21.12 -3.08 14.86
CA VAL A 294 20.59 -2.57 16.13
C VAL A 294 19.13 -2.16 15.92
N LEU A 295 18.23 -2.90 16.56
CA LEU A 295 16.81 -2.60 16.63
C LEU A 295 16.54 -1.67 17.82
N THR A 296 15.82 -0.59 17.58
CA THR A 296 15.30 0.32 18.59
C THR A 296 13.91 -0.13 19.00
N ALA A 297 13.68 -0.25 20.29
CA ALA A 297 12.33 -0.45 20.82
C ALA A 297 11.49 0.81 20.57
N MET A 298 10.25 0.62 20.14
CA MET A 298 9.36 1.72 19.80
C MET A 298 8.02 1.61 20.54
N THR A 299 7.21 2.65 20.48
CA THR A 299 5.83 2.65 21.01
C THR A 299 4.92 3.47 20.11
N PRO A 300 3.68 3.02 19.85
CA PRO A 300 2.70 3.80 19.10
C PRO A 300 2.38 5.14 19.79
N GLY A 301 2.59 6.24 19.06
CA GLY A 301 2.14 7.58 19.43
C GLY A 301 0.71 7.90 18.95
N PRO A 302 0.31 9.18 18.94
CA PRO A 302 -1.03 9.59 18.53
C PRO A 302 -1.22 9.54 17.00
N LEU A 303 -1.89 8.49 16.51
CA LEU A 303 -2.11 8.25 15.08
C LEU A 303 -2.88 9.39 14.39
N LEU A 304 -3.98 9.87 14.98
CA LEU A 304 -4.78 10.95 14.38
C LEU A 304 -3.96 12.23 14.20
N GLN A 305 -3.19 12.62 15.22
CA GLN A 305 -2.36 13.83 15.16
C GLN A 305 -1.27 13.72 14.09
N ASN A 306 -0.67 12.53 13.94
CA ASN A 306 0.28 12.24 12.88
C ASN A 306 -0.36 12.40 11.49
N LEU A 307 -1.56 11.87 11.28
CA LEU A 307 -2.30 12.04 10.02
C LEU A 307 -2.68 13.51 9.77
N GLN A 308 -3.17 14.23 10.77
CA GLN A 308 -3.48 15.66 10.65
C GLN A 308 -2.24 16.46 10.19
N THR A 309 -1.10 16.24 10.85
CA THR A 309 0.16 16.91 10.49
C THR A 309 0.59 16.61 9.05
N LEU A 310 0.44 15.35 8.61
CA LEU A 310 0.72 14.96 7.23
C LEU A 310 -0.17 15.73 6.24
N PHE A 311 -1.49 15.68 6.43
CA PHE A 311 -2.44 16.26 5.47
C PHE A 311 -2.41 17.79 5.47
N ASP A 312 -2.23 18.43 6.62
CA ASP A 312 -2.00 19.87 6.71
C ASP A 312 -0.76 20.28 5.91
N GLY A 313 0.33 19.49 6.02
CA GLY A 313 1.55 19.71 5.24
C GLY A 313 1.35 19.51 3.74
N LEU A 314 0.65 18.45 3.33
CA LEU A 314 0.32 18.18 1.92
C LEU A 314 -0.53 19.30 1.33
N GLN A 315 -1.57 19.74 2.04
CA GLN A 315 -2.44 20.84 1.60
C GLN A 315 -1.69 22.17 1.54
N ALA A 316 -0.78 22.44 2.46
CA ALA A 316 0.05 23.65 2.41
C ALA A 316 0.95 23.71 1.16
N ARG A 317 1.46 22.55 0.68
CA ARG A 317 2.31 22.47 -0.51
C ARG A 317 1.51 22.40 -1.80
N LEU A 318 0.53 21.50 -1.85
CA LEU A 318 -0.24 21.15 -3.05
C LEU A 318 -1.50 22.03 -3.24
N GLY A 319 -2.13 22.45 -2.15
CA GLY A 319 -3.46 23.07 -2.14
C GLY A 319 -4.57 22.05 -1.91
N ASP A 320 -5.78 22.35 -2.39
CA ASP A 320 -6.93 21.47 -2.24
C ASP A 320 -6.69 20.10 -2.91
N LEU A 321 -6.94 19.03 -2.16
CA LEU A 321 -6.75 17.67 -2.67
C LEU A 321 -7.95 17.23 -3.53
N LEU A 322 -7.62 16.64 -4.68
CA LEU A 322 -8.55 15.97 -5.57
C LEU A 322 -8.84 14.56 -5.06
N LEU A 323 -7.78 13.83 -4.77
CA LEU A 323 -7.78 12.42 -4.38
C LEU A 323 -6.50 12.11 -3.61
N THR A 324 -6.60 11.23 -2.63
CA THR A 324 -5.43 10.54 -2.06
C THR A 324 -5.58 9.04 -2.26
N ILE A 325 -4.55 8.39 -2.82
CA ILE A 325 -4.49 6.93 -2.89
C ILE A 325 -3.62 6.46 -1.73
N GLY A 326 -4.18 5.63 -0.85
CA GLY A 326 -3.54 5.24 0.41
C GLY A 326 -3.33 3.73 0.58
N CYS A 327 -2.12 3.37 0.98
CA CYS A 327 -1.71 2.06 1.47
C CYS A 327 -1.51 2.17 2.99
N ASP A 328 -2.43 1.61 3.78
CA ASP A 328 -2.46 1.75 5.24
C ASP A 328 -2.21 0.43 5.94
N CYS A 329 -1.06 0.27 6.61
CA CYS A 329 -0.70 -1.01 7.21
C CYS A 329 -1.82 -1.62 8.06
N PHE A 330 -2.13 -2.91 7.88
CA PHE A 330 -3.15 -3.59 8.68
C PHE A 330 -2.86 -3.53 10.19
N LEU A 331 -1.58 -3.45 10.58
CA LEU A 331 -1.17 -3.28 11.98
C LEU A 331 -1.66 -1.95 12.58
N ARG A 332 -1.76 -0.89 11.77
CA ARG A 332 -2.32 0.41 12.20
C ARG A 332 -3.82 0.29 12.40
N ARG A 333 -4.51 -0.42 11.49
CA ARG A 333 -5.94 -0.72 11.65
C ARG A 333 -6.21 -1.57 12.90
N LEU A 334 -5.39 -2.58 13.14
CA LEU A 334 -5.51 -3.43 14.32
C LEU A 334 -5.36 -2.63 15.63
N GLU A 335 -4.40 -1.70 15.68
CA GLU A 335 -4.26 -0.79 16.81
C GLU A 335 -5.55 0.04 17.03
N LEU A 336 -6.15 0.54 15.95
CA LEU A 336 -7.39 1.31 16.02
C LEU A 336 -8.60 0.45 16.44
N GLU A 337 -8.64 -0.82 16.04
CA GLU A 337 -9.66 -1.78 16.48
C GLU A 337 -9.57 -2.02 17.99
N ASP A 338 -8.36 -2.19 18.53
CA ASP A 338 -8.12 -2.41 19.95
C ASP A 338 -8.42 -1.16 20.80
N ARG A 339 -8.09 0.03 20.28
CA ARG A 339 -8.24 1.32 20.99
C ARG A 339 -9.57 2.04 20.72
N GLY A 340 -10.44 1.49 19.88
CA GLY A 340 -11.73 2.09 19.52
C GLY A 340 -11.63 3.35 18.65
N GLY A 341 -10.57 3.48 17.84
CA GLY A 341 -10.29 4.66 17.01
C GLY A 341 -10.78 4.60 15.56
N LEU A 342 -11.32 3.47 15.11
CA LEU A 342 -11.66 3.23 13.70
C LEU A 342 -12.59 4.28 13.09
N GLU A 343 -13.67 4.65 13.79
CA GLU A 343 -14.66 5.60 13.27
C GLU A 343 -14.05 6.99 13.09
N GLN A 344 -13.30 7.46 14.08
CA GLN A 344 -12.65 8.77 14.07
C GLN A 344 -11.63 8.88 12.93
N ILE A 345 -10.77 7.86 12.77
CA ILE A 345 -9.79 7.84 11.68
C ILE A 345 -10.48 7.66 10.33
N GLY A 346 -11.48 6.77 10.23
CA GLY A 346 -12.24 6.56 9.01
C GLY A 346 -12.94 7.83 8.52
N GLN A 347 -13.52 8.61 9.45
CA GLN A 347 -14.08 9.93 9.15
C GLN A 347 -13.00 10.88 8.61
N PHE A 348 -11.84 10.96 9.29
CA PHE A 348 -10.76 11.82 8.86
C PHE A 348 -10.24 11.45 7.46
N LEU A 349 -10.02 10.15 7.18
CA LEU A 349 -9.61 9.66 5.86
C LEU A 349 -10.64 10.01 4.77
N ARG A 350 -11.94 9.93 5.09
CA ARG A 350 -13.02 10.35 4.17
C ARG A 350 -12.95 11.85 3.87
N GLU A 351 -12.74 12.68 4.88
CA GLU A 351 -12.60 14.15 4.72
C GLU A 351 -11.42 14.50 3.81
N GLN A 352 -10.33 13.73 3.92
CA GLN A 352 -9.14 13.87 3.08
C GLN A 352 -9.23 13.15 1.72
N ARG A 353 -10.42 12.62 1.36
CA ARG A 353 -10.67 11.92 0.07
C ARG A 353 -9.72 10.75 -0.17
N VAL A 354 -9.39 10.00 0.87
CA VAL A 354 -8.54 8.82 0.76
C VAL A 354 -9.35 7.67 0.18
N MET A 355 -8.83 7.06 -0.87
CA MET A 355 -9.27 5.79 -1.44
C MET A 355 -8.09 4.84 -1.39
N GLY A 356 -8.29 3.60 -0.97
CA GLY A 356 -7.13 2.78 -0.65
C GLY A 356 -7.48 1.47 0.00
N PHE A 357 -6.50 0.90 0.66
CA PHE A 357 -6.65 -0.41 1.27
C PHE A 357 -5.68 -0.62 2.42
N ASN A 358 -6.03 -1.59 3.26
CA ASN A 358 -5.18 -2.08 4.31
C ASN A 358 -4.22 -3.14 3.76
N THR A 359 -2.93 -2.93 4.00
CA THR A 359 -1.82 -3.66 3.39
C THR A 359 -1.12 -4.58 4.40
N TYR A 360 -0.44 -5.61 3.91
CA TYR A 360 0.50 -6.40 4.74
C TYR A 360 1.91 -5.81 4.79
N GLY A 361 2.19 -4.87 3.89
CA GLY A 361 3.42 -4.12 3.82
C GLY A 361 3.25 -2.94 2.89
N GLU A 362 4.03 -1.89 3.12
CA GLU A 362 4.00 -0.66 2.32
C GLU A 362 5.36 -0.46 1.68
N GLN A 363 5.37 0.27 0.57
CA GLN A 363 6.58 0.46 -0.23
C GLN A 363 6.76 1.93 -0.50
N PHE A 364 7.98 2.42 -0.32
CA PHE A 364 8.31 3.80 -0.60
C PHE A 364 9.73 3.90 -1.14
N ASN A 365 9.87 4.38 -2.38
CA ASN A 365 11.15 4.56 -3.07
C ASN A 365 12.10 3.34 -2.94
N GLY A 366 11.60 2.16 -3.29
CA GLY A 366 12.37 0.91 -3.30
C GLY A 366 12.50 0.21 -1.95
N MET A 367 12.01 0.82 -0.86
CA MET A 367 12.07 0.22 0.47
C MET A 367 10.75 -0.42 0.86
N HIS A 368 10.81 -1.64 1.38
CA HIS A 368 9.70 -2.29 2.08
C HIS A 368 9.66 -1.81 3.54
N ILE A 369 8.51 -1.31 3.97
CA ILE A 369 8.28 -0.70 5.28
C ILE A 369 6.95 -1.18 5.87
N ASN A 370 6.84 -1.17 7.20
CA ASN A 370 5.63 -1.59 7.91
C ASN A 370 5.16 -0.52 8.88
N GLN A 371 3.91 -0.63 9.34
CA GLN A 371 3.26 0.31 10.27
C GLN A 371 3.24 1.76 9.78
N THR A 372 3.18 1.93 8.46
CA THR A 372 3.13 3.23 7.82
C THR A 372 1.78 3.46 7.15
N PHE A 373 1.49 4.74 6.91
CA PHE A 373 0.52 5.14 5.91
C PHE A 373 1.30 5.77 4.76
N THR A 374 1.25 5.11 3.60
CA THR A 374 2.05 5.44 2.43
C THR A 374 1.11 5.67 1.25
N GLY A 375 1.39 6.64 0.39
CA GLY A 375 0.43 6.98 -0.64
C GLY A 375 0.88 8.09 -1.57
N VAL A 376 -0.08 8.55 -2.37
CA VAL A 376 0.05 9.75 -3.20
C VAL A 376 -1.15 10.65 -2.97
N ALA A 377 -0.89 11.94 -2.77
CA ALA A 377 -1.90 12.98 -2.78
C ALA A 377 -1.85 13.72 -4.11
N ILE A 378 -2.98 13.87 -4.78
CA ILE A 378 -3.12 14.54 -6.07
C ILE A 378 -3.97 15.80 -5.83
N ALA A 379 -3.48 16.95 -6.27
CA ALA A 379 -4.17 18.22 -6.11
C ALA A 379 -5.27 18.43 -7.15
N ARG A 380 -6.24 19.27 -6.81
CA ARG A 380 -7.14 19.88 -7.80
C ARG A 380 -6.34 20.80 -8.69
N HIS A 381 -6.72 20.87 -9.96
CA HIS A 381 -6.11 21.80 -10.89
C HIS A 381 -6.25 23.23 -10.36
N ARG A 382 -5.13 23.91 -10.06
CA ARG A 382 -5.16 25.32 -9.67
C ARG A 382 -5.64 26.13 -10.88
N VAL A 383 -6.87 26.65 -10.83
CA VAL A 383 -7.30 27.68 -11.79
C VAL A 383 -6.44 28.91 -11.52
N PRO A 384 -5.72 29.47 -12.51
CA PRO A 384 -4.94 30.68 -12.29
C PRO A 384 -5.87 31.86 -11.95
N GLY A 385 -5.84 32.32 -10.69
CA GLY A 385 -6.55 33.52 -10.19
C GLY A 385 -7.66 33.15 -9.19
N HIS A 386 -7.66 33.59 -7.93
CA HIS A 386 -7.41 34.95 -7.46
C HIS A 386 -6.28 35.02 -6.42
N ARG A 387 -5.37 35.96 -6.63
CA ARG A 387 -4.51 36.51 -5.57
C ARG A 387 -5.28 37.55 -4.78
#